data_AF-A0A970PMB3-F1
#
_entry.id   AF-A0A970PMB3-F1
#
_cell.length_a   1.000
_cell.length_b   1.000
_cell.length_c   1.000
_cell.angle_alpha   90.00
_cell.angle_beta   90.00
_cell.angle_gamma   90.00
#
_symmetry.space_group_name_H-M   'P 1'
#
loop_
_entity.id
_entity.type
_entity.pdbx_description
1 polymer ?
#
loop_
_entity_poly.entity_id
_entity_poly.type
_entity_poly.pdbx_seq_one_letter_code
_entity_poly.pdbx_strand_id
1 'polypeptide(L)'
;MDILLVRHAAAQEKSEATQDMARPLTQEGRECFDARLLGLCRHLPPKGQVFIWTSPAARAMETARIIARECKTTSISAFPWIYSGDTAAFLRALSREGKDGTYIVVGHEPHLGNWSDAIHGIRLFFKKGGMAAFRVVEKAGPKAKLLWTCHAKPAEGASSILKEETLAAGDYKYVLIFLTHTILFGFQKFLRQPTKPCIAHKLRVQTRKARSLISFIKPLIISKDYHDIQEQLKHLALGFSRLRELDVLLARCLEHLPQGSSLCHLIGNSREEELKRVYDKAQASTIPDTLQALLGRFSAWDEQTPEEEASFAVYAAKRARKWRKAASKAMENLDFNGFKSIHTLRIRHKKLRYVEHFFPSSAYGRDAEDKKLAGLQEDLGLICDTFVNIALLEELSGACGSAELLLEAESFRN
;
A
#
# COMPACT_ATOMS: atom_id res chain seq x y z
N MET A 1 -22.89 -13.64 -6.90
CA MET A 1 -21.82 -14.33 -6.16
C MET A 1 -20.53 -13.54 -6.30
N ASP A 2 -19.90 -13.20 -5.19
CA ASP A 2 -18.61 -12.51 -5.17
C ASP A 2 -17.50 -13.51 -4.75
N ILE A 3 -16.34 -13.41 -5.39
CA ILE A 3 -15.18 -14.27 -5.15
C ILE A 3 -14.01 -13.38 -4.71
N LEU A 4 -13.38 -13.72 -3.60
CA LEU A 4 -12.17 -13.07 -3.12
C LEU A 4 -11.00 -14.05 -3.19
N LEU A 5 -10.10 -13.84 -4.15
CA LEU A 5 -8.85 -14.59 -4.24
C LEU A 5 -7.83 -14.00 -3.26
N VAL A 6 -7.25 -14.83 -2.40
CA VAL A 6 -6.28 -14.42 -1.37
C VAL A 6 -5.05 -15.29 -1.43
N ARG A 7 -3.87 -14.68 -1.65
CA ARG A 7 -2.62 -15.39 -1.44
C ARG A 7 -2.34 -15.48 0.05
N HIS A 8 -1.91 -16.65 0.52
CA HIS A 8 -1.46 -16.83 1.90
C HIS A 8 -0.49 -15.72 2.36
N ALA A 9 -0.53 -15.39 3.65
CA ALA A 9 0.36 -14.40 4.25
C ALA A 9 1.83 -14.86 4.27
N ALA A 10 2.74 -14.00 4.74
CA ALA A 10 4.16 -14.35 4.78
C ALA A 10 4.43 -15.55 5.71
N ALA A 11 5.12 -16.56 5.17
CA ALA A 11 5.43 -17.82 5.83
C ALA A 11 6.93 -18.01 5.99
N GLN A 12 7.32 -18.87 6.93
CA GLN A 12 8.72 -19.24 7.16
C GLN A 12 9.37 -19.73 5.86
N GLU A 13 10.66 -19.52 5.72
CA GLU A 13 11.42 -19.99 4.55
C GLU A 13 11.44 -21.51 4.49
N LYS A 14 11.70 -22.03 3.29
CA LYS A 14 11.80 -23.48 3.10
C LYS A 14 13.16 -23.91 3.65
N SER A 15 13.18 -24.78 4.64
CA SER A 15 14.40 -25.47 5.10
C SER A 15 14.32 -26.95 4.74
N GLU A 16 15.47 -27.61 4.67
CA GLU A 16 15.55 -29.05 4.41
C GLU A 16 14.78 -29.88 5.45
N ALA A 17 14.65 -29.37 6.68
CA ALA A 17 13.96 -30.04 7.78
C ALA A 17 12.42 -29.91 7.76
N THR A 18 11.84 -29.01 6.96
CA THR A 18 10.39 -28.74 6.99
C THR A 18 9.70 -29.12 5.69
N GLN A 19 8.73 -30.04 5.75
CA GLN A 19 7.86 -30.34 4.62
C GLN A 19 7.15 -29.06 4.16
N ASP A 20 7.08 -28.79 2.84
CA ASP A 20 6.55 -27.51 2.32
C ASP A 20 5.14 -27.19 2.86
N MET A 21 4.31 -28.22 2.96
CA MET A 21 2.94 -28.16 3.47
C MET A 21 2.86 -27.75 4.94
N ALA A 22 3.87 -28.05 5.75
CA ALA A 22 3.88 -27.81 7.19
C ALA A 22 4.38 -26.40 7.56
N ARG A 23 4.87 -25.61 6.60
CA ARG A 23 5.42 -24.28 6.84
C ARG A 23 4.35 -23.31 7.37
N PRO A 24 4.46 -22.83 8.63
CA PRO A 24 3.50 -21.91 9.21
C PRO A 24 3.73 -20.48 8.72
N LEU A 25 2.78 -19.59 8.99
CA LEU A 25 3.01 -18.16 8.84
C LEU A 25 4.09 -17.68 9.81
N THR A 26 4.89 -16.69 9.42
CA THR A 26 5.74 -15.98 10.38
C THR A 26 4.87 -15.12 11.29
N GLN A 27 5.34 -14.82 12.50
CA GLN A 27 4.63 -13.91 13.40
C GLN A 27 4.34 -12.56 12.73
N GLU A 28 5.35 -11.97 12.07
CA GLU A 28 5.15 -10.74 11.31
C GLU A 28 4.15 -10.92 10.15
N GLY A 29 4.15 -12.07 9.48
CA GLY A 29 3.22 -12.39 8.41
C GLY A 29 1.77 -12.43 8.90
N ARG A 30 1.54 -13.05 10.07
CA ARG A 30 0.23 -13.11 10.74
C ARG A 30 -0.26 -11.71 11.07
N GLU A 31 0.54 -10.93 11.81
CA GLU A 31 0.16 -9.59 12.26
C GLU A 31 -0.09 -8.64 11.07
N CYS A 32 0.79 -8.64 10.06
CA CYS A 32 0.61 -7.80 8.87
C CYS A 32 -0.64 -8.16 8.07
N PHE A 33 -1.03 -9.43 8.05
CA PHE A 33 -2.21 -9.88 7.34
C PHE A 33 -3.49 -9.61 8.12
N ASP A 34 -3.50 -9.88 9.42
CA ASP A 34 -4.60 -9.62 10.36
C ASP A 34 -5.04 -8.15 10.31
N ALA A 35 -4.08 -7.23 10.36
CA ALA A 35 -4.35 -5.81 10.24
C ALA A 35 -4.88 -5.36 8.88
N ARG A 36 -4.36 -5.96 7.81
CA ARG A 36 -4.85 -5.71 6.45
C ARG A 36 -6.29 -6.19 6.32
N LEU A 37 -6.57 -7.36 6.89
CA LEU A 37 -7.87 -8.00 6.86
C LEU A 37 -8.90 -7.22 7.69
N LEU A 38 -8.59 -6.82 8.92
CA LEU A 38 -9.44 -5.94 9.76
C LEU A 38 -9.96 -4.73 8.98
N GLY A 39 -9.12 -4.18 8.10
CA GLY A 39 -9.50 -3.09 7.22
C GLY A 39 -10.29 -3.42 5.98
N LEU A 40 -10.25 -4.66 5.54
CA LEU A 40 -11.06 -5.17 4.45
C LEU A 40 -12.35 -5.84 4.96
N CYS A 41 -12.51 -6.07 6.27
CA CYS A 41 -13.69 -6.70 6.85
C CYS A 41 -14.99 -5.93 6.64
N ARG A 42 -14.92 -4.59 6.52
CA ARG A 42 -16.07 -3.74 6.17
C ARG A 42 -16.37 -3.74 4.66
N HIS A 43 -15.57 -4.47 3.88
CA HIS A 43 -15.56 -4.53 2.42
C HIS A 43 -15.75 -5.94 1.88
N LEU A 44 -15.67 -6.93 2.76
CA LEU A 44 -16.44 -8.15 2.61
C LEU A 44 -17.91 -7.72 2.52
N PRO A 45 -18.63 -8.13 1.48
CA PRO A 45 -19.89 -7.49 1.12
C PRO A 45 -20.90 -7.57 2.28
N PRO A 46 -21.72 -6.52 2.48
CA PRO A 46 -22.27 -6.22 3.81
C PRO A 46 -23.39 -7.16 4.31
N LYS A 47 -23.91 -8.08 3.50
CA LYS A 47 -25.07 -8.92 3.86
C LYS A 47 -25.02 -10.24 3.10
N GLY A 48 -24.46 -11.29 3.69
CA GLY A 48 -24.48 -12.62 3.10
C GLY A 48 -23.62 -13.64 3.84
N GLN A 49 -23.80 -14.91 3.52
CA GLN A 49 -22.96 -15.98 4.05
C GLN A 49 -21.55 -15.89 3.43
N VAL A 50 -20.53 -16.03 4.27
CA VAL A 50 -19.13 -16.09 3.87
C VAL A 50 -18.67 -17.54 3.93
N PHE A 51 -18.14 -18.04 2.82
CA PHE A 51 -17.55 -19.37 2.69
C PHE A 51 -16.07 -19.23 2.39
N ILE A 52 -15.24 -19.98 3.12
CA ILE A 52 -13.79 -19.94 2.96
C ILE A 52 -13.33 -21.27 2.38
N TRP A 53 -12.75 -21.22 1.19
CA TRP A 53 -12.09 -22.35 0.55
C TRP A 53 -10.59 -22.17 0.69
N THR A 54 -9.87 -23.17 1.18
CA THR A 54 -8.44 -23.03 1.45
C THR A 54 -7.64 -24.23 0.97
N SER A 55 -6.39 -24.00 0.58
CA SER A 55 -5.45 -25.09 0.39
C SER A 55 -5.15 -25.76 1.74
N PRO A 56 -4.92 -27.09 1.78
CA PRO A 56 -4.54 -27.79 3.01
C PRO A 56 -3.19 -27.37 3.61
N ALA A 57 -2.33 -26.66 2.88
CA ALA A 57 -1.05 -26.17 3.41
C ALA A 57 -1.22 -25.27 4.65
N ALA A 58 -0.37 -25.45 5.66
CA ALA A 58 -0.45 -24.77 6.97
C ALA A 58 -0.55 -23.25 6.84
N ARG A 59 0.32 -22.62 6.05
CA ARG A 59 0.27 -21.17 5.74
C ARG A 59 -1.07 -20.68 5.18
N ALA A 60 -1.72 -21.46 4.31
CA ALA A 60 -3.00 -21.10 3.71
C ALA A 60 -4.14 -21.32 4.72
N MET A 61 -4.11 -22.42 5.46
CA MET A 61 -5.05 -22.72 6.53
C MET A 61 -5.00 -21.68 7.66
N GLU A 62 -3.81 -21.28 8.11
CA GLU A 62 -3.64 -20.22 9.12
C GLU A 62 -4.18 -18.87 8.61
N THR A 63 -3.89 -18.52 7.36
CA THR A 63 -4.45 -17.32 6.72
C THR A 63 -5.98 -17.39 6.70
N ALA A 64 -6.56 -18.53 6.29
CA ALA A 64 -8.00 -18.77 6.27
C ALA A 64 -8.64 -18.65 7.67
N ARG A 65 -7.97 -19.12 8.73
CA ARG A 65 -8.46 -18.97 10.11
C ARG A 65 -8.46 -17.52 10.59
N ILE A 66 -7.46 -16.74 10.20
CA ILE A 66 -7.44 -15.28 10.46
C ILE A 66 -8.65 -14.62 9.77
N ILE A 67 -8.89 -14.96 8.50
CA ILE A 67 -10.09 -14.52 7.75
C ILE A 67 -11.38 -14.91 8.47
N ALA A 68 -11.51 -16.18 8.85
CA ALA A 68 -12.71 -16.71 9.48
C ALA A 68 -13.09 -15.99 10.78
N ARG A 69 -12.09 -15.73 11.64
CA ARG A 69 -12.26 -14.99 12.90
C ARG A 69 -12.85 -13.61 12.65
N GLU A 70 -12.28 -12.88 11.71
CA GLU A 70 -12.71 -11.51 11.42
C GLU A 70 -14.06 -11.44 10.71
N CYS A 71 -14.33 -12.39 9.80
CA CYS A 71 -15.62 -12.52 9.13
C CYS A 71 -16.71 -13.07 10.04
N LYS A 72 -16.37 -13.49 11.27
CA LYS A 72 -17.25 -14.22 12.19
C LYS A 72 -17.94 -15.43 11.53
N THR A 73 -17.21 -16.14 10.66
CA THR A 73 -17.70 -17.36 9.98
C THR A 73 -16.96 -18.58 10.47
N THR A 74 -17.63 -19.72 10.52
CA THR A 74 -17.04 -21.04 10.79
C THR A 74 -16.91 -21.89 9.53
N SER A 75 -17.38 -21.39 8.39
CA SER A 75 -17.40 -22.11 7.11
C SER A 75 -16.03 -22.11 6.45
N ILE A 76 -15.15 -23.01 6.89
CA ILE A 76 -13.86 -23.28 6.24
C ILE A 76 -13.89 -24.68 5.62
N SER A 77 -13.53 -24.79 4.35
CA SER A 77 -13.40 -26.06 3.63
C SER A 77 -12.04 -26.14 2.95
N ALA A 78 -11.30 -27.21 3.23
CA ALA A 78 -9.99 -27.45 2.64
C ALA A 78 -10.11 -28.27 1.36
N PHE A 79 -9.49 -27.82 0.27
CA PHE A 79 -9.53 -28.51 -1.01
C PHE A 79 -8.13 -28.78 -1.56
N PRO A 80 -7.76 -30.05 -1.84
CA PRO A 80 -6.45 -30.38 -2.41
C PRO A 80 -6.18 -29.70 -3.75
N TRP A 81 -7.23 -29.50 -4.57
CA TRP A 81 -7.11 -28.83 -5.87
C TRP A 81 -6.68 -27.37 -5.76
N ILE A 82 -6.82 -26.74 -4.59
CA ILE A 82 -6.29 -25.39 -4.36
C ILE A 82 -4.76 -25.41 -4.20
N TYR A 83 -4.21 -26.49 -3.64
CA TYR A 83 -2.78 -26.65 -3.50
C TYR A 83 -2.12 -27.04 -4.82
N SER A 84 -2.73 -27.95 -5.60
CA SER A 84 -2.21 -28.34 -6.91
C SER A 84 -2.47 -27.31 -8.02
N GLY A 85 -3.44 -26.41 -7.81
CA GLY A 85 -3.78 -25.37 -8.77
C GLY A 85 -4.64 -25.83 -9.95
N ASP A 86 -5.46 -26.87 -9.78
CA ASP A 86 -6.33 -27.39 -10.84
C ASP A 86 -7.43 -26.36 -11.20
N THR A 87 -7.23 -25.66 -12.32
CA THR A 87 -8.17 -24.66 -12.85
C THR A 87 -9.52 -25.27 -13.23
N ALA A 88 -9.55 -26.50 -13.76
CA ALA A 88 -10.81 -27.12 -14.16
C ALA A 88 -11.64 -27.47 -12.91
N ALA A 89 -11.00 -27.93 -11.83
CA ALA A 89 -11.67 -28.14 -10.54
C ALA A 89 -12.19 -26.83 -9.95
N PHE A 90 -11.40 -25.76 -10.00
CA PHE A 90 -11.82 -24.43 -9.55
C PHE A 90 -13.06 -23.93 -10.30
N LEU A 91 -13.06 -23.96 -11.64
CA LEU A 91 -14.20 -23.54 -12.45
C LEU A 91 -15.44 -24.41 -12.20
N ARG A 92 -15.27 -25.73 -12.10
CA ARG A 92 -16.39 -26.64 -11.74
C ARG A 92 -16.96 -26.32 -10.36
N ALA A 93 -16.11 -26.01 -9.38
CA ALA A 93 -16.55 -25.63 -8.04
C ALA A 93 -17.39 -24.34 -8.09
N LEU A 94 -16.94 -23.31 -8.82
CA LEU A 94 -17.70 -22.08 -9.01
C LEU A 94 -19.03 -22.28 -9.74
N SER A 95 -19.08 -23.11 -10.78
CA SER A 95 -20.31 -23.37 -11.54
C SER A 95 -21.35 -24.17 -10.75
N ARG A 96 -20.91 -25.09 -9.89
CA ARG A 96 -21.80 -25.96 -9.09
C ARG A 96 -22.32 -25.29 -7.83
N GLU A 97 -21.71 -24.18 -7.43
CA GLU A 97 -22.05 -23.53 -6.17
C GLU A 97 -23.39 -22.77 -6.28
N GLY A 98 -24.35 -23.25 -5.50
CA GLY A 98 -25.74 -22.79 -5.52
C GLY A 98 -26.03 -21.68 -4.52
N LYS A 99 -25.16 -21.48 -3.51
CA LYS A 99 -25.43 -20.52 -2.44
C LYS A 99 -24.96 -19.12 -2.84
N ASP A 100 -25.87 -18.16 -2.76
CA ASP A 100 -25.53 -16.76 -2.88
C ASP A 100 -24.75 -16.29 -1.64
N GLY A 101 -23.54 -15.80 -1.88
CA GLY A 101 -22.62 -15.40 -0.84
C GLY A 101 -21.27 -14.97 -1.39
N THR A 102 -20.32 -14.84 -0.46
CA THR A 102 -18.92 -14.50 -0.77
C THR A 102 -18.03 -15.71 -0.55
N TYR A 103 -17.26 -16.06 -1.58
CA TYR A 103 -16.31 -17.16 -1.55
C TYR A 103 -14.91 -16.63 -1.45
N ILE A 104 -14.26 -16.85 -0.31
CA ILE A 104 -12.88 -16.45 -0.09
C ILE A 104 -11.99 -17.66 -0.36
N VAL A 105 -11.17 -17.58 -1.40
CA VAL A 105 -10.29 -18.67 -1.82
C VAL A 105 -8.85 -18.35 -1.42
N VAL A 106 -8.33 -19.06 -0.43
CA VAL A 106 -6.99 -18.88 0.13
C VAL A 106 -6.01 -19.88 -0.49
N GLY A 107 -5.11 -19.40 -1.32
CA GLY A 107 -4.23 -20.23 -2.14
C GLY A 107 -2.81 -19.68 -2.34
N HIS A 108 -2.18 -20.12 -3.43
CA HIS A 108 -0.77 -19.88 -3.73
C HIS A 108 -0.57 -19.27 -5.12
N GLU A 109 0.58 -18.62 -5.32
CA GLU A 109 1.10 -18.34 -6.67
C GLU A 109 1.81 -19.59 -7.20
N PRO A 110 1.72 -19.91 -8.51
CA PRO A 110 1.11 -19.12 -9.58
C PRO A 110 -0.40 -19.32 -9.79
N HIS A 111 -1.04 -20.21 -9.00
CA HIS A 111 -2.40 -20.69 -9.26
C HIS A 111 -3.46 -19.59 -9.20
N LEU A 112 -3.37 -18.68 -8.23
CA LEU A 112 -4.30 -17.56 -8.12
C LEU A 112 -4.27 -16.65 -9.36
N GLY A 113 -3.10 -16.42 -9.94
CA GLY A 113 -2.95 -15.69 -11.18
C GLY A 113 -3.57 -16.41 -12.37
N ASN A 114 -3.39 -17.73 -12.45
CA ASN A 114 -4.02 -18.53 -13.51
C ASN A 114 -5.56 -18.52 -13.39
N TRP A 115 -6.09 -18.52 -12.17
CA TRP A 115 -7.53 -18.46 -11.93
C TRP A 115 -8.11 -17.08 -12.21
N SER A 116 -7.39 -16.00 -11.89
CA SER A 116 -7.83 -14.66 -12.29
C SER A 116 -7.88 -14.53 -13.80
N ASP A 117 -6.91 -15.12 -14.51
CA ASP A 117 -6.91 -15.18 -15.97
C ASP A 117 -8.10 -15.99 -16.51
N ALA A 118 -8.38 -17.16 -15.92
CA ALA A 118 -9.48 -18.02 -16.35
C ALA A 118 -10.86 -17.36 -16.20
N ILE A 119 -11.10 -16.60 -15.12
CA ILE A 119 -12.43 -16.00 -14.86
C ILE A 119 -12.57 -14.57 -15.38
N HIS A 120 -11.47 -13.83 -15.53
CA HIS A 120 -11.50 -12.40 -15.86
C HIS A 120 -10.72 -12.06 -17.15
N GLY A 121 -9.90 -12.98 -17.68
CA GLY A 121 -9.06 -12.76 -18.86
C GLY A 121 -7.80 -11.94 -18.56
N ILE A 122 -7.47 -11.72 -17.29
CA ILE A 122 -6.25 -11.03 -16.86
C ILE A 122 -5.56 -11.83 -15.77
N ARG A 123 -4.34 -12.27 -16.08
CA ARG A 123 -3.43 -12.85 -15.11
C ARG A 123 -2.92 -11.79 -14.12
N LEU A 124 -3.32 -11.93 -12.86
CA LEU A 124 -2.80 -11.13 -11.75
C LEU A 124 -1.63 -11.86 -11.08
N PHE A 125 -0.71 -11.09 -10.53
CA PHE A 125 0.36 -11.53 -9.64
C PHE A 125 0.09 -11.02 -8.23
N PHE A 126 -0.21 -11.94 -7.32
CA PHE A 126 -0.52 -11.64 -5.93
C PHE A 126 0.77 -11.69 -5.09
N LYS A 127 1.12 -10.59 -4.41
CA LYS A 127 2.16 -10.64 -3.37
C LYS A 127 1.64 -11.44 -2.16
N LYS A 128 2.53 -11.89 -1.27
CA LYS A 128 2.15 -12.58 -0.02
C LYS A 128 1.10 -11.75 0.75
N GLY A 129 -0.03 -12.35 1.09
CA GLY A 129 -1.18 -11.67 1.71
C GLY A 129 -1.93 -10.69 0.79
N GLY A 130 -1.71 -10.77 -0.53
CA GLY A 130 -2.42 -10.00 -1.54
C GLY A 130 -3.77 -10.61 -1.86
N MET A 131 -4.70 -9.76 -2.30
CA MET A 131 -6.10 -10.08 -2.48
C MET A 131 -6.65 -9.45 -3.76
N ALA A 132 -7.66 -10.08 -4.36
CA ALA A 132 -8.44 -9.50 -5.46
C ALA A 132 -9.87 -10.00 -5.39
N ALA A 133 -10.83 -9.08 -5.44
CA ALA A 133 -12.24 -9.39 -5.44
C ALA A 133 -12.82 -9.37 -6.85
N PHE A 134 -13.73 -10.27 -7.12
CA PHE A 134 -14.39 -10.45 -8.40
C PHE A 134 -15.89 -10.66 -8.18
N ARG A 135 -16.71 -10.17 -9.10
CA ARG A 135 -18.14 -10.46 -9.17
C ARG A 135 -18.43 -11.37 -10.35
N VAL A 136 -18.97 -12.56 -10.08
CA VAL A 136 -19.38 -13.48 -11.14
C VAL A 136 -20.58 -12.90 -11.88
N VAL A 137 -20.46 -12.77 -13.19
CA VAL A 137 -21.50 -12.25 -14.10
C VAL A 137 -22.14 -13.37 -14.93
N GLU A 138 -21.42 -14.47 -15.15
CA GLU A 138 -21.88 -15.64 -15.89
C GLU A 138 -21.46 -16.89 -15.13
N LYS A 139 -22.38 -17.80 -14.79
CA LYS A 139 -22.07 -19.03 -14.02
C LYS A 139 -21.69 -20.23 -14.89
N ALA A 140 -22.30 -20.34 -16.08
CA ALA A 140 -21.98 -21.38 -17.06
C ALA A 140 -20.74 -20.96 -17.84
N GLY A 141 -19.58 -21.56 -17.55
CA GLY A 141 -18.29 -21.02 -17.99
C GLY A 141 -17.94 -19.74 -17.22
N PRO A 142 -17.57 -19.85 -15.93
CA PRO A 142 -17.52 -18.73 -15.01
C PRO A 142 -16.73 -17.53 -15.53
N LYS A 143 -17.42 -16.41 -15.76
CA LYS A 143 -16.81 -15.11 -16.02
C LYS A 143 -17.10 -14.15 -14.89
N ALA A 144 -16.11 -13.33 -14.57
CA ALA A 144 -16.19 -12.40 -13.46
C ALA A 144 -15.58 -11.04 -13.81
N LYS A 145 -16.19 -9.98 -13.26
CA LYS A 145 -15.65 -8.63 -13.29
C LYS A 145 -14.77 -8.42 -12.07
N LEU A 146 -13.54 -7.95 -12.27
CA LEU A 146 -12.68 -7.51 -11.17
C LEU A 146 -13.33 -6.31 -10.47
N LEU A 147 -13.44 -6.36 -9.15
CA LEU A 147 -13.97 -5.28 -8.31
C LEU A 147 -12.82 -4.43 -7.76
N TRP A 148 -11.86 -5.08 -7.11
CA TRP A 148 -10.71 -4.38 -6.53
C TRP A 148 -9.52 -5.31 -6.35
N THR A 149 -8.33 -4.73 -6.22
CA THR A 149 -7.11 -5.46 -5.88
C THR A 149 -6.40 -4.82 -4.70
N CYS A 150 -5.75 -5.64 -3.89
CA CYS A 150 -4.87 -5.21 -2.82
C CYS A 150 -3.59 -6.03 -2.89
N HIS A 151 -2.44 -5.40 -3.17
CA HIS A 151 -1.17 -6.13 -3.33
C HIS A 151 -1.19 -7.23 -4.41
N ALA A 152 -2.12 -7.13 -5.36
CA ALA A 152 -2.14 -7.88 -6.61
C ALA A 152 -1.98 -6.89 -7.78
N LYS A 153 -1.21 -7.25 -8.80
CA LYS A 153 -0.99 -6.43 -9.99
C LYS A 153 -1.08 -7.29 -11.25
N PRO A 154 -1.47 -6.78 -12.42
CA PRO A 154 -1.36 -7.54 -13.66
C PRO A 154 0.07 -8.06 -13.88
N ALA A 155 0.19 -9.27 -14.43
CA ALA A 155 1.46 -9.78 -14.91
C ALA A 155 2.00 -8.89 -16.04
N GLU A 156 3.33 -8.82 -16.18
CA GLU A 156 3.98 -8.02 -17.23
C GLU A 156 3.50 -8.49 -18.62
N GLY A 157 3.08 -7.54 -19.47
CA GLY A 157 2.49 -7.82 -20.78
C GLY A 157 0.96 -7.85 -20.82
N ALA A 158 0.26 -8.18 -19.72
CA ALA A 158 -1.21 -8.23 -19.66
C ALA A 158 -1.86 -6.83 -19.45
N SER A 159 -1.04 -5.78 -19.33
CA SER A 159 -1.48 -4.44 -18.96
C SER A 159 -2.34 -3.73 -20.03
N SER A 160 -2.40 -4.27 -21.25
CA SER A 160 -3.20 -3.75 -22.36
C SER A 160 -4.70 -4.08 -22.27
N ILE A 161 -5.10 -5.00 -21.37
CA ILE A 161 -6.48 -5.53 -21.25
C ILE A 161 -7.28 -4.85 -20.13
N LEU A 162 -6.65 -4.09 -19.21
CA LEU A 162 -7.34 -3.22 -18.25
C LEU A 162 -7.89 -1.92 -18.90
N LYS A 163 -8.31 -2.02 -20.17
CA LYS A 163 -8.96 -0.93 -20.89
C LYS A 163 -10.34 -0.71 -20.27
N GLU A 164 -10.40 0.30 -19.41
CA GLU A 164 -11.58 1.11 -19.09
C GLU A 164 -12.72 0.46 -18.27
N GLU A 165 -12.86 -0.87 -18.17
CA GLU A 165 -14.18 -1.44 -17.82
C GLU A 165 -14.43 -1.90 -16.36
N THR A 166 -13.48 -1.76 -15.42
CA THR A 166 -13.64 -2.36 -14.07
C THR A 166 -13.63 -1.39 -12.89
N LEU A 167 -13.40 -0.09 -13.11
CA LEU A 167 -13.37 0.87 -12.01
C LEU A 167 -14.78 1.36 -11.65
N ALA A 168 -15.29 0.90 -10.51
CA ALA A 168 -16.57 1.29 -9.95
C ALA A 168 -16.45 2.54 -9.07
N ALA A 169 -17.56 3.26 -8.89
CA ALA A 169 -17.62 4.42 -8.01
C ALA A 169 -17.20 4.10 -6.56
N GLY A 170 -17.42 2.89 -6.07
CA GLY A 170 -16.96 2.49 -4.74
C GLY A 170 -15.43 2.32 -4.58
N ASP A 171 -14.65 2.17 -5.65
CA ASP A 171 -13.26 1.69 -5.54
C ASP A 171 -12.36 2.61 -4.71
N TYR A 172 -12.60 3.93 -4.77
CA TYR A 172 -11.80 4.88 -4.00
C TYR A 172 -12.01 4.78 -2.49
N LYS A 173 -13.25 4.54 -2.02
CA LYS A 173 -13.52 4.40 -0.59
C LYS A 173 -12.83 3.15 -0.05
N TYR A 174 -12.85 2.06 -0.83
CA TYR A 174 -12.25 0.78 -0.46
C TYR A 174 -10.73 0.90 -0.27
N VAL A 175 -10.05 1.58 -1.20
CA VAL A 175 -8.61 1.81 -1.11
C VAL A 175 -8.26 2.73 0.07
N LEU A 176 -9.07 3.76 0.33
CA LEU A 176 -8.83 4.69 1.44
C LEU A 176 -8.99 4.02 2.81
N ILE A 177 -10.01 3.20 2.98
CA ILE A 177 -10.22 2.41 4.21
C ILE A 177 -9.05 1.45 4.43
N PHE A 178 -8.64 0.71 3.39
CA PHE A 178 -7.46 -0.15 3.46
C PHE A 178 -6.20 0.61 3.91
N LEU A 179 -5.95 1.78 3.33
CA LEU A 179 -4.80 2.61 3.70
C LEU A 179 -4.90 3.07 5.15
N THR A 180 -6.07 3.51 5.60
CA THR A 180 -6.28 3.96 6.99
C THR A 180 -6.07 2.84 8.01
N HIS A 181 -6.53 1.63 7.75
CA HIS A 181 -6.23 0.47 8.60
C HIS A 181 -4.73 0.12 8.59
N THR A 182 -4.09 0.17 7.42
CA THR A 182 -2.65 -0.07 7.32
C THR A 182 -1.86 0.97 8.13
N ILE A 183 -2.31 2.22 8.15
CA ILE A 183 -1.75 3.30 8.97
C ILE A 183 -1.98 3.02 10.46
N LEU A 184 -3.20 2.69 10.87
CA LEU A 184 -3.54 2.37 12.26
C LEU A 184 -2.69 1.23 12.82
N PHE A 185 -2.54 0.15 12.04
CA PHE A 185 -1.69 -0.95 12.44
C PHE A 185 -0.20 -0.59 12.44
N GLY A 186 0.26 0.17 11.44
CA GLY A 186 1.64 0.68 11.43
C GLY A 186 1.95 1.50 12.68
N PHE A 187 0.98 2.29 13.15
CA PHE A 187 1.07 3.06 14.38
C PHE A 187 1.12 2.17 15.63
N GLN A 188 0.22 1.19 15.76
CA GLN A 188 0.25 0.21 16.86
C GLN A 188 1.56 -0.59 16.88
N LYS A 189 2.07 -0.97 15.70
CA LYS A 189 3.35 -1.68 15.56
C LYS A 189 4.52 -0.80 15.98
N PHE A 190 4.47 0.50 15.69
CA PHE A 190 5.47 1.45 16.17
C PHE A 190 5.49 1.50 17.70
N LEU A 191 4.34 1.58 18.36
CA LEU A 191 4.28 1.58 19.83
C LEU A 191 4.87 0.31 20.48
N ARG A 192 4.80 -0.84 19.78
CA ARG A 192 5.37 -2.12 20.25
C ARG A 192 6.86 -2.27 19.94
N GLN A 193 7.33 -1.70 18.83
CA GLN A 193 8.70 -1.87 18.34
C GLN A 193 9.27 -0.53 17.85
N PRO A 194 9.37 0.49 18.72
CA PRO A 194 9.66 1.86 18.31
C PRO A 194 11.05 2.03 17.70
N THR A 195 12.01 1.21 18.10
CA THR A 195 13.40 1.30 17.64
C THR A 195 13.60 0.90 16.18
N LYS A 196 12.67 0.16 15.55
CA LYS A 196 12.85 -0.35 14.19
C LYS A 196 12.54 0.72 13.12
N PRO A 197 13.55 1.20 12.36
CA PRO A 197 13.38 2.30 11.38
C PRO A 197 12.34 2.02 10.29
N CYS A 198 12.22 0.76 9.88
CA CYS A 198 11.34 0.37 8.78
C CYS A 198 9.85 0.58 9.10
N ILE A 199 9.47 0.64 10.37
CA ILE A 199 8.07 0.82 10.80
C ILE A 199 7.64 2.27 10.60
N ALA A 200 8.39 3.22 11.16
CA ALA A 200 8.13 4.66 10.97
C ALA A 200 8.18 5.04 9.48
N HIS A 201 9.11 4.45 8.73
CA HIS A 201 9.15 4.58 7.27
C HIS A 201 7.85 4.10 6.59
N LYS A 202 7.42 2.86 6.86
CA LYS A 202 6.21 2.29 6.26
C LYS A 202 4.97 3.11 6.63
N LEU A 203 4.84 3.52 7.90
CA LEU A 203 3.74 4.35 8.38
C LEU A 203 3.63 5.64 7.56
N ARG A 204 4.72 6.41 7.44
CA ARG A 204 4.78 7.64 6.63
C ARG A 204 4.42 7.42 5.17
N VAL A 205 4.90 6.34 4.57
CA VAL A 205 4.62 6.01 3.17
C VAL A 205 3.12 5.75 2.96
N GLN A 206 2.46 5.02 3.86
CA GLN A 206 1.02 4.74 3.74
C GLN A 206 0.18 6.00 3.98
N THR A 207 0.55 6.83 4.95
CA THR A 207 -0.11 8.13 5.17
C THR A 207 0.01 9.05 3.95
N ARG A 208 1.17 9.07 3.29
CA ARG A 208 1.37 9.83 2.04
C ARG A 208 0.52 9.30 0.88
N LYS A 209 0.37 7.98 0.77
CA LYS A 209 -0.52 7.35 -0.21
C LYS A 209 -1.97 7.77 0.02
N ALA A 210 -2.46 7.70 1.26
CA ALA A 210 -3.82 8.11 1.62
C ALA A 210 -4.08 9.58 1.24
N ARG A 211 -3.17 10.49 1.61
CA ARG A 211 -3.25 11.91 1.22
C ARG A 211 -3.28 12.12 -0.29
N SER A 212 -2.53 11.31 -1.03
CA SER A 212 -2.48 11.39 -2.49
C SER A 212 -3.81 10.97 -3.12
N LEU A 213 -4.44 9.92 -2.58
CA LEU A 213 -5.78 9.50 -3.02
C LEU A 213 -6.85 10.52 -2.67
N ILE A 214 -6.87 11.07 -1.44
CA ILE A 214 -7.80 12.15 -1.07
C ILE A 214 -7.63 13.36 -2.01
N SER A 215 -6.39 13.69 -2.40
CA SER A 215 -6.13 14.73 -3.40
C SER A 215 -6.67 14.39 -4.78
N PHE A 216 -6.66 13.11 -5.15
CA PHE A 216 -7.13 12.62 -6.44
C PHE A 216 -8.64 12.79 -6.56
N ILE A 217 -9.36 12.26 -5.56
CA ILE A 217 -10.83 12.30 -5.49
C ILE A 217 -11.40 13.60 -4.92
N LYS A 218 -10.59 14.65 -4.74
CA LYS A 218 -11.05 15.96 -4.20
C LYS A 218 -12.38 16.45 -4.79
N PRO A 219 -12.61 16.42 -6.13
CA PRO A 219 -13.90 16.81 -6.72
C PRO A 219 -15.12 16.01 -6.27
N LEU A 220 -14.92 14.81 -5.70
CA LEU A 220 -15.97 13.88 -5.26
C LEU A 220 -16.26 14.00 -3.75
N ILE A 221 -15.51 14.82 -3.02
CA ILE A 221 -15.65 14.99 -1.56
C ILE A 221 -16.12 16.42 -1.28
N ILE A 222 -17.01 16.58 -0.30
CA ILE A 222 -17.39 17.89 0.25
C ILE A 222 -16.13 18.65 0.68
N SER A 223 -16.01 19.92 0.31
CA SER A 223 -14.78 20.72 0.53
C SER A 223 -14.29 20.71 1.99
N LYS A 224 -15.20 20.84 2.96
CA LYS A 224 -14.89 20.79 4.39
C LYS A 224 -14.24 19.46 4.78
N ASP A 225 -14.82 18.34 4.33
CA ASP A 225 -14.28 17.00 4.59
C ASP A 225 -12.90 16.81 3.99
N TYR A 226 -12.71 17.26 2.74
CA TYR A 226 -11.41 17.18 2.07
C TYR A 226 -10.29 17.85 2.89
N HIS A 227 -10.52 19.07 3.35
CA HIS A 227 -9.52 19.84 4.08
C HIS A 227 -9.20 19.23 5.44
N ASP A 228 -10.22 18.82 6.18
CA ASP A 228 -10.07 18.17 7.48
C ASP A 228 -9.30 16.84 7.38
N ILE A 229 -9.66 15.96 6.43
CA ILE A 229 -8.96 14.67 6.21
C ILE A 229 -7.49 14.90 5.83
N GLN A 230 -7.23 15.87 4.94
CA GLN A 230 -5.86 16.20 4.53
C GLN A 230 -5.00 16.68 5.69
N GLU A 231 -5.56 17.50 6.57
CA GLU A 231 -4.82 18.06 7.71
C GLU A 231 -4.53 16.99 8.76
N GLN A 232 -5.50 16.14 9.10
CA GLN A 232 -5.29 15.01 10.02
C GLN A 232 -4.18 14.06 9.54
N LEU A 233 -4.23 13.65 8.27
CA LEU A 233 -3.20 12.79 7.69
C LEU A 233 -1.85 13.51 7.56
N LYS A 234 -1.84 14.83 7.33
CA LYS A 234 -0.62 15.63 7.27
C LYS A 234 0.05 15.70 8.64
N HIS A 235 -0.69 16.02 9.71
CA HIS A 235 -0.17 16.03 11.06
C HIS A 235 0.42 14.67 11.47
N LEU A 236 -0.29 13.59 11.16
CA LEU A 236 0.22 12.24 11.39
C LEU A 236 1.54 12.00 10.67
N ALA A 237 1.63 12.33 9.38
CA ALA A 237 2.88 12.15 8.63
C ALA A 237 4.01 13.00 9.23
N LEU A 238 3.76 14.27 9.54
CA LEU A 238 4.75 15.20 10.08
C LEU A 238 5.30 14.75 11.44
N GLY A 239 4.47 14.15 12.29
CA GLY A 239 4.88 13.65 13.60
C GLY A 239 6.00 12.59 13.56
N PHE A 240 6.21 11.94 12.41
CA PHE A 240 7.28 10.96 12.22
C PHE A 240 8.39 11.45 11.26
N SER A 241 8.32 12.69 10.76
CA SER A 241 9.25 13.20 9.75
C SER A 241 10.69 13.18 10.19
N ARG A 242 10.96 13.85 11.32
CA ARG A 242 12.32 14.06 11.80
C ARG A 242 13.01 12.74 12.14
N LEU A 243 12.33 11.85 12.86
CA LEU A 243 12.82 10.50 13.13
C LEU A 243 13.23 9.76 11.85
N ARG A 244 12.40 9.84 10.79
CA ARG A 244 12.73 9.18 9.51
C ARG A 244 13.89 9.85 8.78
N GLU A 245 14.02 11.16 8.87
CA GLU A 245 15.13 11.90 8.26
C GLU A 245 16.46 11.52 8.93
N LEU A 246 16.46 11.44 10.26
CA LEU A 246 17.60 10.94 11.06
C LEU A 246 17.92 9.47 10.75
N ASP A 247 16.91 8.59 10.64
CA ASP A 247 17.12 7.19 10.25
C ASP A 247 17.79 7.06 8.86
N VAL A 248 17.45 7.94 7.91
CA VAL A 248 18.04 7.93 6.56
C VAL A 248 19.45 8.46 6.57
N LEU A 249 19.69 9.58 7.26
CA LEU A 249 21.00 10.19 7.35
C LEU A 249 21.98 9.24 8.05
N LEU A 250 21.61 8.68 9.20
CA LEU A 250 22.44 7.73 9.94
C LEU A 250 22.80 6.51 9.10
N ALA A 251 21.84 5.94 8.36
CA ALA A 251 22.09 4.79 7.50
C ALA A 251 23.12 5.11 6.40
N ARG A 252 23.07 6.31 5.80
CA ARG A 252 24.07 6.74 4.81
C ARG A 252 25.43 7.02 5.43
N CYS A 253 25.48 7.63 6.61
CA CYS A 253 26.74 7.87 7.32
C CYS A 253 27.43 6.56 7.65
N LEU A 254 26.71 5.56 8.17
CA LEU A 254 27.25 4.23 8.47
C LEU A 254 27.72 3.45 7.23
N GLU A 255 27.20 3.78 6.05
CA GLU A 255 27.60 3.16 4.78
C GLU A 255 28.91 3.74 4.22
N HIS A 256 29.23 5.00 4.53
CA HIS A 256 30.36 5.71 3.93
C HIS A 256 31.46 6.12 4.91
N LEU A 257 31.18 6.17 6.22
CA LEU A 257 32.13 6.56 7.25
C LEU A 257 32.64 5.35 8.04
N PRO A 258 33.87 5.43 8.57
CA PRO A 258 34.44 4.36 9.39
C PRO A 258 33.64 4.15 10.68
N GLN A 259 33.75 2.94 11.24
CA GLN A 259 33.21 2.64 12.56
C GLN A 259 33.84 3.56 13.61
N GLY A 260 33.02 4.11 14.52
CA GLY A 260 33.47 5.04 15.54
C GLY A 260 33.51 6.51 15.10
N SER A 261 33.06 6.84 13.89
CA SER A 261 32.91 8.23 13.42
C SER A 261 32.11 9.08 14.43
N SER A 262 32.68 10.22 14.81
CA SER A 262 32.06 11.19 15.72
C SER A 262 30.72 11.69 15.16
N LEU A 263 30.64 11.88 13.84
CA LEU A 263 29.41 12.26 13.16
C LEU A 263 28.32 11.17 13.25
N CYS A 264 28.68 9.90 13.06
CA CYS A 264 27.75 8.77 13.24
C CYS A 264 27.21 8.72 14.68
N HIS A 265 28.06 8.96 15.69
CA HIS A 265 27.66 9.04 17.09
C HIS A 265 26.71 10.21 17.36
N LEU A 266 27.01 11.40 16.83
CA LEU A 266 26.15 12.58 16.96
C LEU A 266 24.75 12.33 16.40
N ILE A 267 24.67 11.85 15.15
CA ILE A 267 23.38 11.59 14.50
C ILE A 267 22.63 10.48 15.23
N GLY A 268 23.34 9.43 15.69
CA GLY A 268 22.77 8.36 16.51
C GLY A 268 22.13 8.87 17.79
N ASN A 269 22.81 9.75 18.54
CA ASN A 269 22.28 10.35 19.77
C ASN A 269 21.04 11.21 19.49
N SER A 270 21.10 12.10 18.49
CA SER A 270 19.95 12.93 18.10
C SER A 270 18.76 12.07 17.64
N ARG A 271 19.02 10.93 17.00
CA ARG A 271 18.01 9.96 16.58
C ARG A 271 17.34 9.28 17.78
N GLU A 272 18.08 8.91 18.82
CA GLU A 272 17.51 8.32 20.04
C GLU A 272 16.68 9.33 20.85
N GLU A 273 17.14 10.58 20.94
CA GLU A 273 16.37 11.66 21.56
C GLU A 273 15.05 11.93 20.84
N GLU A 274 15.10 12.00 19.51
CA GLU A 274 13.89 12.17 18.71
C GLU A 274 12.97 10.94 18.77
N LEU A 275 13.53 9.73 18.82
CA LEU A 275 12.74 8.52 19.01
C LEU A 275 11.95 8.59 20.31
N LYS A 276 12.59 8.96 21.42
CA LYS A 276 11.93 9.13 22.72
C LYS A 276 10.81 10.16 22.63
N ARG A 277 11.07 11.34 22.05
CA ARG A 277 10.08 12.40 21.85
C ARG A 277 8.87 11.94 21.04
N VAL A 278 9.11 11.26 19.91
CA VAL A 278 8.06 10.76 19.02
C VAL A 278 7.27 9.65 19.71
N TYR A 279 7.94 8.78 20.46
CA TYR A 279 7.30 7.70 21.21
C TYR A 279 6.36 8.22 22.31
N ASP A 280 6.84 9.14 23.16
CA ASP A 280 6.06 9.73 24.24
C ASP A 280 4.83 10.47 23.67
N LYS A 281 5.03 11.24 22.59
CA LYS A 281 3.95 11.92 21.88
C LYS A 281 2.96 10.94 21.26
N ALA A 282 3.43 9.83 20.69
CA ALA A 282 2.57 8.82 20.10
C ALA A 282 1.72 8.11 21.16
N GLN A 283 2.29 7.76 22.33
CA GLN A 283 1.56 7.16 23.43
C GLN A 283 0.43 8.07 23.94
N ALA A 284 0.68 9.37 24.05
CA ALA A 284 -0.30 10.35 24.53
C ALA A 284 -1.27 10.86 23.44
N SER A 285 -1.20 10.33 22.21
CA SER A 285 -1.96 10.87 21.08
C SER A 285 -3.35 10.25 20.93
N THR A 286 -4.26 11.02 20.32
CA THR A 286 -5.58 10.56 19.84
C THR A 286 -5.52 10.04 18.39
N ILE A 287 -4.35 9.65 17.91
CA ILE A 287 -4.16 9.15 16.53
C ILE A 287 -5.05 7.92 16.26
N PRO A 288 -5.14 6.91 17.15
CA PRO A 288 -6.02 5.76 16.92
C PRO A 288 -7.48 6.16 16.74
N ASP A 289 -7.99 7.06 17.60
CA ASP A 289 -9.37 7.54 17.55
C ASP A 289 -9.64 8.35 16.28
N THR A 290 -8.68 9.19 15.88
CA THR A 290 -8.75 9.96 14.63
C THR A 290 -8.84 9.03 13.41
N LEU A 291 -8.00 7.99 13.37
CA LEU A 291 -8.02 7.01 12.28
C LEU A 291 -9.32 6.20 12.30
N GLN A 292 -9.84 5.84 13.47
CA GLN A 292 -11.12 5.16 13.61
C GLN A 292 -12.30 6.03 13.12
N ALA A 293 -12.29 7.33 13.43
CA ALA A 293 -13.27 8.28 12.93
C ALA A 293 -13.22 8.42 11.40
N LEU A 294 -12.02 8.49 10.82
CA LEU A 294 -11.82 8.49 9.36
C LEU A 294 -12.38 7.22 8.71
N LEU A 295 -12.19 6.05 9.33
CA LEU A 295 -12.77 4.79 8.85
C LEU A 295 -14.30 4.82 8.82
N GLY A 296 -14.92 5.38 9.86
CA GLY A 296 -16.37 5.60 9.91
C GLY A 296 -16.85 6.47 8.75
N ARG A 297 -16.18 7.60 8.51
CA ARG A 297 -16.50 8.55 7.42
C ARG A 297 -16.38 7.92 6.04
N PHE A 298 -15.27 7.25 5.75
CA PHE A 298 -15.09 6.59 4.46
C PHE A 298 -16.09 5.46 4.23
N SER A 299 -16.51 4.77 5.30
CA SER A 299 -17.52 3.71 5.19
C SER A 299 -18.91 4.25 4.87
N ALA A 300 -19.19 5.50 5.27
CA ALA A 300 -20.47 6.17 5.05
C ALA A 300 -20.57 6.86 3.68
N TRP A 301 -19.49 6.92 2.89
CA TRP A 301 -19.55 7.44 1.52
C TRP A 301 -20.38 6.52 0.63
N ASP A 302 -21.40 7.09 -0.01
CA ASP A 302 -22.29 6.37 -0.92
C ASP A 302 -21.52 5.86 -2.15
N GLU A 303 -21.89 4.68 -2.64
CA GLU A 303 -21.38 4.14 -3.90
C GLU A 303 -21.94 4.89 -5.10
N GLN A 304 -23.03 5.65 -4.93
CA GLN A 304 -23.69 6.41 -5.99
C GLN A 304 -23.10 7.81 -6.23
N THR A 305 -22.13 8.26 -5.42
CA THR A 305 -21.42 9.52 -5.71
C THR A 305 -20.35 9.27 -6.77
N PRO A 306 -20.72 9.38 -8.06
CA PRO A 306 -20.60 10.65 -8.75
C PRO A 306 -21.80 10.91 -9.67
N GLU A 307 -22.75 11.71 -9.20
CA GLU A 307 -23.83 12.23 -10.03
C GLU A 307 -23.22 13.06 -11.19
N GLU A 308 -23.62 12.70 -12.41
CA GLU A 308 -23.52 13.47 -13.68
C GLU A 308 -22.40 13.19 -14.71
N GLU A 309 -21.36 12.40 -14.45
CA GLU A 309 -20.48 11.90 -15.54
C GLU A 309 -20.24 10.39 -15.38
N ALA A 310 -20.25 9.66 -16.50
CA ALA A 310 -20.00 8.22 -16.66
C ALA A 310 -18.98 7.60 -15.68
N SER A 311 -19.11 6.28 -15.45
CA SER A 311 -18.26 5.37 -14.62
C SER A 311 -16.97 5.96 -14.01
N PHE A 312 -16.68 5.69 -12.73
CA PHE A 312 -15.45 6.16 -12.06
C PHE A 312 -14.16 5.92 -12.87
N ALA A 313 -14.12 4.90 -13.72
CA ALA A 313 -13.10 4.72 -14.75
C ALA A 313 -12.84 5.97 -15.62
N VAL A 314 -13.90 6.57 -16.18
CA VAL A 314 -13.84 7.78 -17.02
C VAL A 314 -13.34 8.97 -16.22
N TYR A 315 -13.89 9.18 -15.02
CA TYR A 315 -13.41 10.20 -14.09
C TYR A 315 -11.92 10.03 -13.79
N ALA A 316 -11.50 8.83 -13.38
CA ALA A 316 -10.13 8.52 -13.01
C ALA A 316 -9.19 8.76 -14.19
N ALA A 317 -9.60 8.37 -15.41
CA ALA A 317 -8.83 8.59 -16.62
C ALA A 317 -8.65 10.09 -16.94
N LYS A 318 -9.74 10.85 -16.94
CA LYS A 318 -9.72 12.32 -17.16
C LYS A 318 -8.84 13.02 -16.12
N ARG A 319 -8.95 12.63 -14.85
CA ARG A 319 -8.19 13.21 -13.73
C ARG A 319 -6.70 12.84 -13.79
N ALA A 320 -6.36 11.58 -14.06
CA ALA A 320 -4.98 11.12 -14.18
C ALA A 320 -4.26 11.78 -15.36
N ARG A 321 -4.91 11.89 -16.53
CA ARG A 321 -4.37 12.64 -17.69
C ARG A 321 -4.07 14.09 -17.34
N LYS A 322 -4.97 14.77 -16.61
CA LYS A 322 -4.74 16.14 -16.12
C LYS A 322 -3.53 16.24 -15.20
N TRP A 323 -3.34 15.30 -14.28
CA TRP A 323 -2.18 15.26 -13.39
C TRP A 323 -0.88 15.00 -14.15
N ARG A 324 -0.89 14.09 -15.13
CA ARG A 324 0.25 13.82 -16.01
C ARG A 324 0.65 15.06 -16.81
N LYS A 325 -0.31 15.73 -17.46
CA LYS A 325 -0.04 16.99 -18.18
C LYS A 325 0.55 18.07 -17.27
N ALA A 326 0.07 18.18 -16.03
CA ALA A 326 0.62 19.11 -15.05
C ALA A 326 2.04 18.73 -14.57
N ALA A 327 2.36 17.44 -14.51
CA ALA A 327 3.71 16.97 -14.19
C ALA A 327 4.68 17.23 -15.36
N SER A 328 4.28 16.91 -16.60
CA SER A 328 5.07 17.19 -17.81
C SER A 328 5.35 18.69 -17.96
N LYS A 329 4.33 19.56 -17.83
CA LYS A 329 4.54 21.02 -17.84
C LYS A 329 5.47 21.51 -16.72
N ALA A 330 5.42 20.90 -15.54
CA ALA A 330 6.32 21.26 -14.43
C ALA A 330 7.76 20.78 -14.68
N MET A 331 7.94 19.73 -15.49
CA MET A 331 9.24 19.22 -15.92
C MET A 331 9.85 20.13 -17.01
N GLU A 332 9.06 20.58 -17.99
CA GLU A 332 9.49 21.53 -19.03
C GLU A 332 10.02 22.85 -18.45
N ASN A 333 9.44 23.29 -17.32
CA ASN A 333 9.79 24.54 -16.64
C ASN A 333 10.62 24.28 -15.36
N LEU A 334 11.32 23.14 -15.30
CA LEU A 334 12.07 22.77 -14.10
C LEU A 334 13.33 23.64 -13.97
N ASP A 335 13.40 24.40 -12.89
CA ASP A 335 14.64 25.02 -12.43
C ASP A 335 15.49 23.96 -11.71
N PHE A 336 16.60 23.55 -12.32
CA PHE A 336 17.52 22.55 -11.76
C PHE A 336 18.32 23.04 -10.55
N ASN A 337 18.35 24.35 -10.30
CA ASN A 337 19.06 24.94 -9.16
C ASN A 337 18.12 25.17 -7.96
N GLY A 338 16.81 25.12 -8.16
CA GLY A 338 15.82 25.38 -7.12
C GLY A 338 15.28 24.11 -6.47
N PHE A 339 15.61 23.85 -5.20
CA PHE A 339 15.03 22.71 -4.47
C PHE A 339 13.49 22.68 -4.51
N LYS A 340 12.85 23.85 -4.47
CA LYS A 340 11.38 23.98 -4.46
C LYS A 340 10.73 23.44 -5.74
N SER A 341 11.29 23.72 -6.93
CA SER A 341 10.74 23.24 -8.21
C SER A 341 10.88 21.71 -8.29
N ILE A 342 12.06 21.17 -7.98
CA ILE A 342 12.40 19.75 -7.96
C ILE A 342 11.50 19.00 -7.00
N HIS A 343 11.36 19.50 -5.77
CA HIS A 343 10.51 18.90 -4.75
C HIS A 343 9.04 18.86 -5.17
N THR A 344 8.55 19.94 -5.79
CA THR A 344 7.17 20.02 -6.27
C THR A 344 6.93 19.02 -7.42
N LEU A 345 7.87 18.90 -8.36
CA LEU A 345 7.81 17.90 -9.43
C LEU A 345 7.79 16.48 -8.86
N ARG A 346 8.68 16.16 -7.92
CA ARG A 346 8.71 14.86 -7.21
C ARG A 346 7.38 14.53 -6.55
N ILE A 347 6.74 15.48 -5.88
CA ILE A 347 5.41 15.27 -5.26
C ILE A 347 4.38 14.87 -6.32
N ARG A 348 4.35 15.56 -7.47
CA ARG A 348 3.40 15.26 -8.56
C ARG A 348 3.59 13.84 -9.10
N HIS A 349 4.84 13.43 -9.35
CA HIS A 349 5.12 12.06 -9.79
C HIS A 349 4.74 11.02 -8.74
N LYS A 350 5.06 11.24 -7.45
CA LYS A 350 4.64 10.31 -6.40
C LYS A 350 3.13 10.16 -6.33
N LYS A 351 2.38 11.26 -6.44
CA LYS A 351 0.91 11.23 -6.47
C LYS A 351 0.39 10.41 -7.65
N LEU A 352 0.91 10.63 -8.87
CA LEU A 352 0.53 9.88 -10.06
C LEU A 352 0.82 8.38 -9.89
N ARG A 353 2.04 8.03 -9.46
CA ARG A 353 2.45 6.64 -9.20
C ARG A 353 1.54 5.95 -8.17
N TYR A 354 1.11 6.64 -7.13
CA TYR A 354 0.19 6.06 -6.15
C TYR A 354 -1.20 5.82 -6.74
N VAL A 355 -1.74 6.77 -7.52
CA VAL A 355 -3.02 6.59 -8.21
C VAL A 355 -2.95 5.41 -9.17
N GLU A 356 -1.91 5.31 -9.99
CA GLU A 356 -1.71 4.20 -10.93
C GLU A 356 -1.54 2.85 -10.25
N HIS A 357 -0.91 2.84 -9.08
CA HIS A 357 -0.76 1.64 -8.28
C HIS A 357 -2.10 1.11 -7.76
N PHE A 358 -3.04 1.99 -7.38
CA PHE A 358 -4.33 1.61 -6.79
C PHE A 358 -5.46 1.48 -7.81
N PHE A 359 -5.41 2.27 -8.88
CA PHE A 359 -6.40 2.28 -9.95
C PHE A 359 -5.67 2.08 -11.28
N PRO A 360 -5.16 0.89 -11.60
CA PRO A 360 -4.44 0.67 -12.85
C PRO A 360 -5.40 0.82 -14.04
N SER A 361 -5.06 1.68 -15.01
CA SER A 361 -5.84 1.86 -16.23
C SER A 361 -4.93 2.19 -17.41
N SER A 362 -5.23 1.62 -18.58
CA SER A 362 -4.57 2.01 -19.83
C SER A 362 -5.05 3.36 -20.37
N ALA A 363 -6.24 3.81 -19.94
CA ALA A 363 -6.84 5.08 -20.36
C ALA A 363 -6.09 6.32 -19.82
N TYR A 364 -5.14 6.10 -18.92
CA TYR A 364 -4.29 7.17 -18.40
C TYR A 364 -3.36 7.74 -19.47
N GLY A 365 -3.19 7.06 -20.60
CA GLY A 365 -2.27 7.44 -21.67
C GLY A 365 -0.84 7.26 -21.19
N ARG A 366 -0.28 6.06 -21.39
CA ARG A 366 1.16 5.85 -21.21
C ARG A 366 1.85 6.08 -22.54
N ASP A 367 2.32 7.30 -22.74
CA ASP A 367 3.11 7.63 -23.92
C ASP A 367 4.58 7.23 -23.70
N ALA A 368 5.40 7.26 -24.76
CA ALA A 368 6.83 6.97 -24.68
C ALA A 368 7.59 7.82 -23.63
N GLU A 369 7.03 8.96 -23.23
CA GLU A 369 7.53 9.81 -22.14
C GLU A 369 7.48 9.14 -20.75
N ASP A 370 6.57 8.20 -20.50
CA ASP A 370 6.43 7.54 -19.19
C ASP A 370 7.68 6.69 -18.81
N LYS A 371 8.41 6.18 -19.80
CA LYS A 371 9.70 5.49 -19.57
C LYS A 371 10.80 6.47 -19.17
N LYS A 372 10.87 7.66 -19.79
CA LYS A 372 11.78 8.74 -19.39
C LYS A 372 11.45 9.25 -17.98
N LEU A 373 10.16 9.30 -17.65
CA LEU A 373 9.65 9.67 -16.33
C LEU A 373 10.05 8.70 -15.20
N ALA A 374 10.30 7.42 -15.51
CA ALA A 374 10.63 6.41 -14.50
C ALA A 374 12.07 6.56 -13.98
N GLY A 375 13.05 6.75 -14.87
CA GLY A 375 14.44 7.05 -14.46
C GLY A 375 14.53 8.37 -13.70
N LEU A 376 13.87 9.42 -14.22
CA LEU A 376 13.82 10.72 -13.57
C LEU A 376 13.23 10.68 -12.15
N GLN A 377 12.31 9.75 -11.85
CA GLN A 377 11.75 9.61 -10.50
C GLN A 377 12.78 9.18 -9.46
N GLU A 378 13.72 8.32 -9.84
CA GLU A 378 14.79 7.86 -8.96
C GLU A 378 15.76 9.01 -8.69
N ASP A 379 16.16 9.73 -9.74
CA ASP A 379 17.04 10.91 -9.64
C ASP A 379 16.42 12.03 -8.80
N LEU A 380 15.16 12.41 -9.07
CA LEU A 380 14.42 13.39 -8.26
C LEU A 380 14.30 12.94 -6.80
N GLY A 381 14.21 11.62 -6.59
CA GLY A 381 14.22 10.99 -5.27
C GLY A 381 15.53 11.25 -4.54
N LEU A 382 16.64 10.89 -5.19
CA LEU A 382 17.99 11.04 -4.69
C LEU A 382 18.30 12.51 -4.38
N ILE A 383 18.08 13.41 -5.34
CA ILE A 383 18.32 14.86 -5.19
C ILE A 383 17.55 15.41 -4.00
N CYS A 384 16.25 15.11 -3.89
CA CYS A 384 15.45 15.60 -2.78
C CYS A 384 15.92 15.07 -1.43
N ASP A 385 16.34 13.81 -1.37
CA ASP A 385 16.83 13.21 -0.12
C ASP A 385 18.21 13.78 0.24
N THR A 386 19.06 14.11 -0.74
CA THR A 386 20.35 14.82 -0.53
C THR A 386 20.14 16.22 0.04
N PHE A 387 19.24 17.03 -0.51
CA PHE A 387 18.94 18.36 0.05
C PHE A 387 18.47 18.30 1.51
N VAL A 388 17.60 17.34 1.85
CA VAL A 388 17.14 17.13 3.22
C VAL A 388 18.28 16.70 4.14
N ASN A 389 19.14 15.80 3.67
CA ASN A 389 20.29 15.32 4.42
C ASN A 389 21.33 16.42 4.67
N ILE A 390 21.63 17.26 3.68
CA ILE A 390 22.56 18.40 3.83
C ILE A 390 22.03 19.37 4.87
N ALA A 391 20.76 19.78 4.77
CA ALA A 391 20.16 20.70 5.73
C ALA A 391 20.15 20.13 7.16
N LEU A 392 19.85 18.83 7.29
CA LEU A 392 19.89 18.13 8.57
C LEU A 392 21.32 18.04 9.14
N LEU A 393 22.29 17.80 8.28
CA LEU A 393 23.71 17.73 8.66
C LEU A 393 24.22 19.09 9.16
N GLU A 394 23.93 20.17 8.42
CA GLU A 394 24.28 21.55 8.80
C GLU A 394 23.64 21.96 10.14
N GLU A 395 22.38 21.58 10.36
CA GLU A 395 21.69 21.83 11.62
C GLU A 395 22.36 21.12 12.81
N LEU A 396 22.70 19.84 12.65
CA LEU A 396 23.29 19.02 13.71
C LEU A 396 24.75 19.40 14.00
N SER A 397 25.57 19.59 12.96
CA SER A 397 26.98 19.94 13.13
C SER A 397 27.15 21.36 13.68
N GLY A 398 26.31 22.30 13.24
CA GLY A 398 26.29 23.68 13.74
C GLY A 398 25.93 23.78 15.23
N ALA A 399 25.14 22.85 15.77
CA ALA A 399 24.76 22.83 17.18
C ALA A 399 25.89 22.35 18.12
N CYS A 400 26.86 21.58 17.62
CA CYS A 400 27.93 21.00 18.45
C CYS A 400 29.23 21.83 18.51
N GLY A 401 29.51 22.70 17.52
CA GLY A 401 30.64 23.65 17.55
C GLY A 401 32.06 23.05 17.54
N SER A 402 32.22 21.73 17.38
CA SER A 402 33.54 21.07 17.30
C SER A 402 34.13 21.17 15.89
N ALA A 403 35.37 21.65 15.79
CA ALA A 403 36.08 21.78 14.51
C ALA A 403 36.28 20.43 13.80
N GLU A 404 36.52 19.35 14.56
CA GLU A 404 36.68 18.00 14.00
C GLU A 404 35.38 17.47 13.40
N LEU A 405 34.25 17.68 14.09
CA LEU A 405 32.92 17.32 13.59
C LEU A 405 32.52 18.13 12.36
N LEU A 406 32.88 19.42 12.32
CA LEU A 406 32.62 20.28 11.17
C LEU A 406 33.42 19.81 9.93
N LEU A 407 34.69 19.45 10.10
CA LEU A 407 35.53 18.92 9.03
C LEU A 407 35.03 17.55 8.52
N GLU A 408 34.65 16.64 9.42
CA GLU A 408 34.08 15.34 9.04
C GLU A 408 32.72 15.51 8.31
N ALA A 409 31.89 16.44 8.77
CA ALA A 409 30.63 16.79 8.11
C ALA A 409 30.84 17.41 6.72
N GLU A 410 31.82 18.31 6.56
CA GLU A 410 32.19 18.88 5.25
C GLU A 410 32.72 17.79 4.31
N SER A 411 33.53 16.87 4.81
CA SER A 411 34.05 15.74 4.02
C SER A 411 32.95 14.76 3.60
N PHE A 412 31.94 14.52 4.43
CA PHE A 412 30.81 13.64 4.09
C PHE A 412 29.81 14.31 3.14
N ARG A 413 29.75 15.64 3.16
CA ARG A 413 28.87 16.44 2.28
C ARG A 413 29.34 16.46 0.83
N ASN A 414 30.66 16.58 0.62
CA ASN A 414 31.29 16.64 -0.70
C ASN A 414 31.42 15.25 -1.32
#